data_AF-A0A2J8PWM8-F1
#
_entry.id   AF-A0A2J8PWM8-F1
#
_cell.length_a   1.000
_cell.length_b   1.000
_cell.length_c   1.000
_cell.angle_alpha   90.00
_cell.angle_beta   90.00
_cell.angle_gamma   90.00
#
_symmetry.space_group_name_H-M   'P 1'
#
loop_
_entity.id
_entity.type
_entity.pdbx_description
1 polymer ?
#
loop_
_entity_poly.entity_id
_entity_poly.type
_entity_poly.pdbx_seq_one_letter_code
_entity_poly.pdbx_strand_id
1 'polypeptide(L)'
;YTSEEKFALVEVIAMIKGLQVLMGRMESVFNHAIRHTVYAALQDFSQVTLREPLRQAIKKKKNVIQSVLQAIRKTVCDWETGHEPFNDPALRGEKDPKSGFDIKVPRRAVGPSSTQLYLVRTMAESLGSAELLRQLKSLGMERLLHAVNTFLRQSCTYLPLLTFGETLQQCCDLSQLWFREFFL
;
A
#
# COMPACT_ATOMS: atom_id res chain seq x y z
N TYR A 1 -36.29 18.74 15.78
CA TYR A 1 -35.28 18.43 16.81
C TYR A 1 -35.79 18.77 18.19
N THR A 2 -35.95 17.77 19.05
CA THR A 2 -36.28 17.91 20.49
C THR A 2 -35.10 18.52 21.26
N SER A 3 -35.25 18.72 22.57
CA SER A 3 -34.17 19.22 23.42
C SER A 3 -33.03 18.20 23.50
N GLU A 4 -33.37 16.94 23.70
CA GLU A 4 -32.45 15.81 23.84
C GLU A 4 -31.64 15.60 22.56
N GLU A 5 -32.29 15.68 21.39
CA GLU A 5 -31.62 15.56 20.10
C GLU A 5 -30.62 16.69 19.86
N LYS A 6 -30.93 17.92 20.30
CA LYS A 6 -30.01 19.06 20.19
C LYS A 6 -28.79 18.88 21.10
N PHE A 7 -28.99 18.43 22.33
CA PHE A 7 -27.89 18.15 23.25
C PHE A 7 -26.97 17.05 22.70
N ALA A 8 -27.55 15.91 22.28
CA ALA A 8 -26.80 14.81 21.71
C ALA A 8 -26.00 15.23 20.45
N LEU A 9 -26.60 16.06 19.58
CA LEU A 9 -25.90 16.59 18.41
C LEU A 9 -24.69 17.45 18.81
N VAL A 10 -24.86 18.36 19.77
CA VAL A 10 -23.76 19.22 20.27
C VAL A 10 -22.66 18.39 20.91
N GLU A 11 -22.99 17.36 21.68
CA GLU A 11 -22.01 16.45 22.29
C GLU A 11 -21.16 15.75 21.22
N VAL A 12 -21.80 15.21 20.17
CA VAL A 12 -21.08 14.56 19.06
C VAL A 12 -20.17 15.54 18.34
N ILE A 13 -20.63 16.76 18.06
CA ILE A 13 -19.82 17.81 17.44
C ILE A 13 -18.60 18.13 18.31
N ALA A 14 -18.80 18.30 19.63
CA ALA A 14 -17.73 18.57 20.57
C ALA A 14 -16.71 17.42 20.62
N MET A 15 -17.16 16.15 20.61
CA MET A 15 -16.28 14.98 20.56
C MET A 15 -15.46 14.93 19.27
N ILE A 16 -16.10 15.13 18.11
CA ILE A 16 -15.42 15.16 16.81
C ILE A 16 -14.33 16.24 16.80
N LYS A 17 -14.67 17.47 17.19
CA LYS A 17 -13.75 18.61 17.16
C LYS A 17 -12.65 18.49 18.23
N GLY A 18 -12.98 17.97 19.40
CA GLY A 18 -11.99 17.66 20.44
C GLY A 18 -10.92 16.67 19.95
N LEU A 19 -11.35 15.57 19.35
CA LEU A 19 -10.44 14.57 18.79
C LEU A 19 -9.64 15.12 17.60
N GLN A 20 -10.28 15.91 16.71
CA GLN A 20 -9.61 16.56 15.58
C GLN A 20 -8.40 17.40 16.06
N VAL A 21 -8.57 18.17 17.13
CA VAL A 21 -7.48 18.98 17.71
C VAL A 21 -6.35 18.11 18.23
N LEU A 22 -6.67 17.03 18.97
CA LEU A 22 -5.65 16.12 19.50
C LEU A 22 -4.87 15.42 18.38
N MET A 23 -5.57 14.96 17.34
CA MET A 23 -4.98 14.32 16.17
C MET A 23 -4.08 15.29 15.39
N GLY A 24 -4.51 16.55 15.22
CA GLY A 24 -3.72 17.60 14.56
C GLY A 24 -2.44 17.94 15.32
N ARG A 25 -2.45 17.97 16.66
CA ARG A 25 -1.23 18.16 17.46
C ARG A 25 -0.20 17.05 17.27
N MET A 26 -0.66 15.84 16.94
CA MET A 26 0.18 14.67 16.71
C MET A 26 0.62 14.50 15.25
N GLU A 27 0.19 15.39 14.35
CA GLU A 27 0.36 15.24 12.91
C GLU A 27 1.83 15.00 12.50
N SER A 28 2.79 15.72 13.08
CA SER A 28 4.22 15.53 12.73
C SER A 28 4.71 14.12 13.06
N VAL A 29 4.32 13.59 14.23
CA VAL A 29 4.66 12.24 14.67
C VAL A 29 4.00 11.19 13.77
N PHE A 30 2.71 11.36 13.47
CA PHE A 30 1.99 10.47 12.57
C PHE A 30 2.59 10.47 11.16
N ASN A 31 2.88 11.65 10.62
CA ASN A 31 3.46 11.79 9.28
C ASN A 31 4.81 11.05 9.15
N HIS A 32 5.67 11.13 10.15
CA HIS A 32 6.93 10.37 10.16
C HIS A 32 6.67 8.85 10.21
N ALA A 33 5.85 8.40 11.17
CA ALA A 33 5.55 6.98 11.37
C ALA A 33 4.83 6.35 10.16
N ILE A 34 3.88 7.06 9.56
CA ILE A 34 3.14 6.65 8.37
C ILE A 34 4.10 6.48 7.20
N ARG A 35 4.94 7.49 6.91
CA ARG A 35 5.88 7.41 5.78
C ARG A 35 6.87 6.25 5.95
N HIS A 36 7.39 6.08 7.16
CA HIS A 36 8.27 4.95 7.47
C HIS A 36 7.57 3.59 7.27
N THR A 37 6.36 3.44 7.79
CA THR A 37 5.59 2.17 7.71
C THR A 37 5.19 1.85 6.28
N VAL A 38 4.69 2.83 5.53
CA VAL A 38 4.29 2.67 4.12
C VAL A 38 5.50 2.32 3.27
N TYR A 39 6.63 3.01 3.45
CA TYR A 39 7.87 2.69 2.76
C TYR A 39 8.32 1.26 3.06
N ALA A 40 8.40 0.91 4.34
CA ALA A 40 8.80 -0.42 4.80
C ALA A 40 7.94 -1.52 4.15
N ALA A 41 6.62 -1.40 4.25
CA ALA A 41 5.69 -2.36 3.68
C ALA A 41 5.82 -2.47 2.15
N LEU A 42 6.00 -1.34 1.46
CA LEU A 42 6.17 -1.33 0.01
C LEU A 42 7.48 -2.01 -0.43
N GLN A 43 8.59 -1.72 0.25
CA GLN A 43 9.89 -2.31 -0.08
C GLN A 43 9.97 -3.79 0.31
N ASP A 44 9.41 -4.20 1.45
CA ASP A 44 9.36 -5.62 1.84
C ASP A 44 8.50 -6.44 0.86
N PHE A 45 7.41 -5.83 0.37
CA PHE A 45 6.60 -6.43 -0.68
C PHE A 45 7.40 -6.58 -1.98
N SER A 46 7.92 -5.48 -2.52
CA SER A 46 8.53 -5.45 -3.86
C SER A 46 9.91 -6.15 -3.93
N GLN A 47 10.76 -5.97 -2.91
CA GLN A 47 12.12 -6.48 -2.91
C GLN A 47 12.21 -7.94 -2.46
N VAL A 48 11.41 -8.34 -1.46
CA VAL A 48 11.50 -9.66 -0.81
C VAL A 48 10.32 -10.55 -1.17
N THR A 49 9.08 -10.10 -0.92
CA THR A 49 7.88 -10.93 -1.08
C THR A 49 7.68 -11.37 -2.53
N LEU A 50 7.98 -10.50 -3.50
CA LEU A 50 7.86 -10.81 -4.93
C LEU A 50 9.02 -11.67 -5.50
N ARG A 51 10.10 -11.94 -4.74
CA ARG A 51 11.24 -12.75 -5.23
C ARG A 51 10.83 -14.15 -5.65
N GLU A 52 10.17 -14.88 -4.74
CA GLU A 52 9.79 -16.26 -4.98
C GLU A 52 8.76 -16.39 -6.13
N PRO A 53 7.70 -15.55 -6.20
CA PRO A 53 6.83 -15.52 -7.35
C PRO A 53 7.54 -15.22 -8.68
N LEU A 54 8.49 -14.27 -8.67
CA LEU A 54 9.29 -13.94 -9.86
C LEU A 54 10.16 -15.13 -10.29
N ARG A 55 10.83 -15.80 -9.35
CA ARG A 55 11.61 -17.02 -9.60
C ARG A 55 10.75 -18.09 -10.27
N GLN A 56 9.54 -18.33 -9.75
CA GLN A 56 8.63 -19.31 -10.32
C GLN A 56 8.15 -18.93 -11.71
N ALA A 57 7.85 -17.65 -11.96
CA ALA A 57 7.46 -17.16 -13.28
C ALA A 57 8.58 -17.36 -14.31
N ILE A 58 9.83 -17.04 -13.96
CA ILE A 58 11.01 -17.23 -14.80
C ILE A 58 11.23 -18.73 -15.08
N LYS A 59 11.27 -19.56 -14.02
CA LYS A 59 11.48 -21.01 -14.15
C LYS A 59 10.41 -21.68 -15.03
N LYS A 60 9.16 -21.24 -14.93
CA LYS A 60 8.02 -21.80 -15.68
C LYS A 60 7.73 -21.06 -17.00
N LYS A 61 8.61 -20.14 -17.43
CA LYS A 61 8.48 -19.34 -18.66
C LYS A 61 7.15 -18.59 -18.78
N LYS A 62 6.67 -18.03 -17.67
CA LYS A 62 5.41 -17.26 -17.59
C LYS A 62 5.70 -15.77 -17.84
N ASN A 63 5.93 -15.43 -19.10
CA ASN A 63 6.41 -14.11 -19.53
C ASN A 63 5.49 -12.96 -19.08
N VAL A 64 4.17 -13.14 -19.11
CA VAL A 64 3.20 -12.10 -18.70
C VAL A 64 3.27 -11.85 -17.19
N ILE A 65 3.30 -12.91 -16.37
CA ILE A 65 3.42 -12.76 -14.91
C ILE A 65 4.79 -12.17 -14.56
N GLN A 66 5.85 -12.65 -15.22
CA GLN A 66 7.20 -12.13 -15.07
C GLN A 66 7.26 -10.63 -15.39
N SER A 67 6.67 -10.19 -16.51
CA SER A 67 6.72 -8.78 -16.93
C SER A 67 6.00 -7.88 -15.93
N VAL A 68 4.84 -8.29 -15.42
CA VAL A 68 4.10 -7.53 -14.39
C VAL A 68 4.90 -7.43 -13.09
N LEU A 69 5.46 -8.55 -12.60
CA LEU A 69 6.26 -8.57 -11.37
C LEU A 69 7.52 -7.71 -11.50
N GLN A 70 8.22 -7.78 -12.65
CA GLN A 70 9.40 -6.95 -12.92
C GLN A 70 9.04 -5.48 -13.07
N ALA A 71 7.89 -5.15 -13.69
CA ALA A 71 7.42 -3.78 -13.81
C ALA A 71 7.16 -3.17 -12.42
N ILE A 72 6.48 -3.90 -11.53
CA ILE A 72 6.29 -3.48 -10.13
C ILE A 72 7.65 -3.18 -9.48
N ARG A 73 8.62 -4.12 -9.55
CA ARG A 73 9.95 -3.92 -8.94
C ARG A 73 10.67 -2.70 -9.51
N LYS A 74 10.67 -2.52 -10.84
CA LYS A 74 11.32 -1.38 -11.50
C LYS A 74 10.70 -0.03 -11.13
N THR A 75 9.41 0.01 -10.82
CA THR A 75 8.72 1.25 -10.46
C THR A 75 9.03 1.73 -9.05
N VAL A 76 9.24 0.81 -8.08
CA VAL A 76 9.30 1.19 -6.66
C VAL A 76 10.47 0.64 -5.86
N CYS A 77 11.22 -0.36 -6.33
CA CYS A 77 12.35 -0.88 -5.55
C CYS A 77 13.42 0.19 -5.37
N ASP A 78 13.68 0.55 -4.12
CA ASP A 78 14.78 1.39 -3.69
C ASP A 78 15.84 0.50 -3.04
N TRP A 79 16.77 0.00 -3.84
CA TRP A 79 17.81 -0.94 -3.38
C TRP A 79 18.84 -0.21 -2.52
N GLU A 80 19.28 -0.83 -1.42
CA GLU A 80 20.30 -0.27 -0.51
C GLU A 80 21.58 0.17 -1.27
N THR A 81 22.01 -0.62 -2.27
CA THR A 81 23.20 -0.34 -3.09
C THR A 81 22.91 0.51 -4.32
N GLY A 82 21.68 0.99 -4.49
CA GLY A 82 21.24 1.79 -5.65
C GLY A 82 20.95 1.00 -6.93
N HIS A 83 21.16 -0.31 -6.95
CA HIS A 83 20.89 -1.17 -8.10
C HIS A 83 20.33 -2.54 -7.67
N GLU A 84 19.57 -3.19 -8.57
CA GLU A 84 19.04 -4.54 -8.31
C GLU A 84 20.21 -5.53 -8.11
N PRO A 85 20.13 -6.45 -7.14
CA PRO A 85 21.18 -7.46 -6.93
C PRO A 85 21.22 -8.45 -8.09
N PHE A 86 22.14 -8.24 -9.03
CA PHE A 86 22.33 -9.09 -10.22
C PHE A 86 22.68 -10.55 -9.88
N ASN A 87 23.18 -10.80 -8.68
CA ASN A 87 23.51 -12.13 -8.17
C ASN A 87 22.33 -12.86 -7.52
N ASP A 88 21.11 -12.30 -7.51
CA ASP A 88 19.91 -12.93 -6.98
C ASP A 88 19.54 -14.20 -7.80
N PRO A 89 19.59 -15.41 -7.20
CA PRO A 89 19.20 -16.66 -7.87
C PRO A 89 17.78 -16.61 -8.44
N ALA A 90 16.88 -15.84 -7.81
CA ALA A 90 15.50 -15.69 -8.26
C ALA A 90 15.41 -15.10 -9.67
N LEU A 91 16.33 -14.19 -10.03
CA LEU A 91 16.40 -13.58 -11.38
C LEU A 91 16.81 -14.58 -12.46
N ARG A 92 17.36 -15.74 -12.08
CA ARG A 92 17.70 -16.85 -12.97
C ARG A 92 16.72 -18.03 -12.87
N GLY A 93 15.68 -17.91 -12.04
CA GLY A 93 14.73 -19.00 -11.76
C GLY A 93 15.27 -20.08 -10.82
N GLU A 94 16.44 -19.85 -10.22
CA GLU A 94 17.14 -20.77 -9.33
C GLU A 94 16.70 -20.54 -7.88
N LYS A 95 16.69 -21.61 -7.07
CA LYS A 95 16.42 -21.50 -5.63
C LYS A 95 17.60 -20.86 -4.92
N ASP A 96 17.32 -20.24 -3.77
CA ASP A 96 18.36 -19.76 -2.87
C ASP A 96 19.31 -20.91 -2.46
N PRO A 97 20.61 -20.63 -2.28
CA PRO A 97 21.57 -21.63 -1.82
C PRO A 97 21.22 -22.10 -0.41
N LYS A 98 21.82 -23.21 0.05
CA LYS A 98 21.59 -23.73 1.41
C LYS A 98 21.95 -22.71 2.51
N SER A 99 22.88 -21.80 2.23
CA SER A 99 23.26 -20.69 3.10
C SER A 99 22.25 -19.52 3.11
N GLY A 100 21.21 -19.57 2.26
CA GLY A 100 20.25 -18.49 2.07
C GLY A 100 20.74 -17.40 1.12
N PHE A 101 19.83 -16.54 0.69
CA PHE A 101 20.11 -15.28 -0.01
C PHE A 101 19.31 -14.17 0.66
N ASP A 102 20.00 -13.28 1.37
CA ASP A 102 19.36 -12.20 2.10
C ASP A 102 19.45 -10.88 1.33
N ILE A 103 18.35 -10.12 1.35
CA ILE A 103 18.30 -8.78 0.78
C ILE A 103 18.11 -7.81 1.94
N LYS A 104 19.11 -6.96 2.16
CA LYS A 104 18.99 -5.85 3.11
C LYS A 104 18.05 -4.78 2.54
N VAL A 105 16.84 -4.74 3.06
CA VAL A 105 15.84 -3.74 2.67
C VAL A 105 16.08 -2.44 3.48
N PRO A 106 16.30 -1.29 2.81
CA PRO A 106 16.44 0.00 3.50
C PRO A 106 15.20 0.35 4.31
N ARG A 107 15.35 1.26 5.28
CA ARG A 107 14.24 1.86 6.04
C ARG A 107 14.35 3.37 5.95
N ARG A 108 13.36 4.01 5.32
CA ARG A 108 13.31 5.46 5.10
C ARG A 108 11.96 6.01 5.52
N ALA A 109 11.94 7.25 6.01
CA ALA A 109 10.72 7.97 6.35
C ALA A 109 10.16 8.76 5.14
N VAL A 110 9.98 8.09 3.99
CA VAL A 110 9.47 8.70 2.75
C VAL A 110 8.44 7.79 2.07
N GLY A 111 7.23 8.30 1.85
CA GLY A 111 6.20 7.53 1.13
C GLY A 111 6.46 7.47 -0.38
N PRO A 112 5.84 6.51 -1.10
CA PRO A 112 5.85 6.52 -2.57
C PRO A 112 5.12 7.75 -3.12
N SER A 113 5.43 8.15 -4.35
CA SER A 113 4.58 9.11 -5.07
C SER A 113 3.20 8.52 -5.35
N SER A 114 2.20 9.40 -5.58
CA SER A 114 0.85 8.98 -5.97
C SER A 114 0.87 8.11 -7.24
N THR A 115 1.71 8.47 -8.22
CA THR A 115 1.91 7.68 -9.45
C THR A 115 2.52 6.31 -9.16
N GLN A 116 3.56 6.23 -8.32
CA GLN A 116 4.16 4.96 -7.94
C GLN A 116 3.14 4.04 -7.27
N LEU A 117 2.38 4.56 -6.30
CA LEU A 117 1.38 3.78 -5.58
C LEU A 117 0.25 3.33 -6.52
N TYR A 118 -0.23 4.21 -7.39
CA TYR A 118 -1.25 3.89 -8.39
C TYR A 118 -0.77 2.78 -9.33
N LEU A 119 0.41 2.93 -9.95
CA LEU A 119 0.94 1.94 -10.90
C LEU A 119 1.15 0.58 -10.25
N VAL A 120 1.73 0.52 -9.04
CA VAL A 120 1.95 -0.75 -8.35
C VAL A 120 0.63 -1.43 -7.99
N ARG A 121 -0.35 -0.68 -7.48
CA ARG A 121 -1.67 -1.24 -7.16
C ARG A 121 -2.37 -1.78 -8.41
N THR A 122 -2.40 -1.02 -9.50
CA THR A 122 -3.04 -1.43 -10.76
C THR A 122 -2.36 -2.68 -11.35
N MET A 123 -1.02 -2.73 -11.36
CA MET A 123 -0.29 -3.91 -11.82
C MET A 123 -0.53 -5.12 -10.91
N ALA A 124 -0.51 -4.94 -9.59
CA ALA A 124 -0.81 -6.01 -8.64
C ALA A 124 -2.24 -6.53 -8.78
N GLU A 125 -3.23 -5.64 -8.98
CA GLU A 125 -4.62 -6.00 -9.21
C GLU A 125 -4.82 -6.79 -10.51
N SER A 126 -4.07 -6.46 -11.57
CA SER A 126 -4.11 -7.21 -12.83
C SER A 126 -3.75 -8.68 -12.68
N LEU A 127 -2.90 -9.04 -11.70
CA LEU A 127 -2.58 -10.44 -11.37
C LEU A 127 -3.81 -11.21 -10.86
N GLY A 128 -4.82 -10.51 -10.33
CA GLY A 128 -6.11 -11.04 -9.91
C GLY A 128 -7.17 -11.12 -11.03
N SER A 129 -6.86 -10.68 -12.25
CA SER A 129 -7.78 -10.80 -13.40
C SER A 129 -8.16 -12.27 -13.65
N ALA A 130 -9.35 -12.54 -14.17
CA ALA A 130 -9.88 -13.90 -14.30
C ALA A 130 -8.92 -14.85 -15.05
N GLU A 131 -8.26 -14.36 -16.10
CA GLU A 131 -7.28 -15.13 -16.87
C GLU A 131 -6.01 -15.42 -16.06
N LEU A 132 -5.36 -14.38 -15.51
CA LEU A 132 -4.13 -14.56 -14.73
C LEU A 132 -4.36 -15.32 -13.43
N LEU A 133 -5.53 -15.16 -12.80
CA LEU A 133 -5.93 -15.89 -11.60
C LEU A 133 -6.01 -17.40 -11.87
N ARG A 134 -6.63 -17.82 -12.99
CA ARG A 134 -6.69 -19.23 -13.39
C ARG A 134 -5.28 -19.79 -13.64
N GLN A 135 -4.43 -19.01 -14.30
CA GLN A 135 -3.03 -19.39 -14.51
C GLN A 135 -2.27 -19.52 -13.19
N LEU A 136 -2.38 -18.56 -12.27
CA LEU A 136 -1.70 -18.59 -10.97
C LEU A 136 -2.15 -19.78 -10.11
N LYS A 137 -3.44 -20.10 -10.09
CA LYS A 137 -3.98 -21.28 -9.40
C LYS A 137 -3.45 -22.59 -10.00
N SER A 138 -3.47 -22.75 -11.32
CA SER A 138 -2.92 -23.95 -11.98
C SER A 138 -1.41 -24.12 -11.77
N LEU A 139 -0.69 -23.03 -11.49
CA LEU A 139 0.73 -23.04 -11.18
C LEU A 139 1.03 -23.26 -9.69
N GLY A 140 0.02 -23.37 -8.83
CA GLY A 140 0.18 -23.48 -7.37
C GLY A 140 0.77 -22.21 -6.73
N MET A 141 0.54 -21.04 -7.34
CA MET A 141 1.06 -19.74 -6.88
C MET A 141 0.10 -19.05 -5.90
N GLU A 142 -0.60 -19.81 -5.07
CA GLU A 142 -1.61 -19.27 -4.13
C GLU A 142 -1.00 -18.31 -3.10
N ARG A 143 0.27 -18.54 -2.73
CA ARG A 143 1.02 -17.63 -1.86
C ARG A 143 1.20 -16.24 -2.47
N LEU A 144 1.41 -16.14 -3.78
CA LEU A 144 1.46 -14.85 -4.47
C LEU A 144 0.10 -14.15 -4.39
N LEU A 145 -1.00 -14.88 -4.64
CA LEU A 145 -2.35 -14.31 -4.56
C LEU A 145 -2.66 -13.78 -3.16
N HIS A 146 -2.29 -14.52 -2.12
CA HIS A 146 -2.46 -14.06 -0.75
C HIS A 146 -1.64 -12.81 -0.44
N ALA A 147 -0.36 -12.78 -0.86
CA ALA A 147 0.51 -11.62 -0.68
C ALA A 147 -0.02 -10.38 -1.41
N VAL A 148 -0.45 -10.53 -2.67
CA VAL A 148 -1.04 -9.46 -3.49
C VAL A 148 -2.32 -8.94 -2.87
N ASN A 149 -3.25 -9.82 -2.46
CA ASN A 149 -4.50 -9.40 -1.83
C ASN A 149 -4.26 -8.67 -0.50
N THR A 150 -3.28 -9.13 0.28
CA THR A 150 -2.88 -8.46 1.53
C THR A 150 -2.33 -7.07 1.25
N PHE A 151 -1.40 -6.96 0.29
CA PHE A 151 -0.84 -5.67 -0.13
C PHE A 151 -1.93 -4.72 -0.66
N LEU A 152 -2.83 -5.18 -1.53
CA LEU A 152 -3.91 -4.37 -2.10
C LEU A 152 -4.87 -3.87 -1.02
N ARG A 153 -5.24 -4.73 -0.06
CA ARG A 153 -6.10 -4.35 1.07
C ARG A 153 -5.43 -3.30 1.94
N GLN A 154 -4.18 -3.51 2.32
CA GLN A 154 -3.42 -2.57 3.17
C GLN A 154 -3.19 -1.24 2.45
N SER A 155 -2.78 -1.27 1.19
CA SER A 155 -2.43 -0.07 0.43
C SER A 155 -3.63 0.80 0.03
N CYS A 156 -4.87 0.35 0.26
CA CYS A 156 -6.06 1.19 0.07
C CYS A 156 -6.07 2.42 0.99
N THR A 157 -5.47 2.32 2.18
CA THR A 157 -5.43 3.42 3.16
C THR A 157 -4.17 4.27 3.06
N TYR A 158 -3.18 3.87 2.25
CA TYR A 158 -1.88 4.55 2.22
C TYR A 158 -1.99 5.99 1.76
N LEU A 159 -2.76 6.28 0.70
CA LEU A 159 -2.90 7.65 0.22
C LEU A 159 -3.58 8.56 1.26
N PRO A 160 -4.76 8.22 1.83
CA PRO A 160 -5.36 9.00 2.91
C PRO A 160 -4.43 9.20 4.12
N LEU A 161 -3.63 8.20 4.48
CA LEU A 161 -2.67 8.33 5.57
C LEU A 161 -1.48 9.24 5.19
N LEU A 162 -0.97 9.16 3.96
CA LEU A 162 0.12 10.03 3.50
C LEU A 162 -0.30 11.49 3.36
N THR A 163 -1.59 11.75 3.15
CA THR A 163 -2.23 13.07 3.16
C THR A 163 -3.00 13.32 4.46
N PHE A 164 -2.45 12.87 5.60
CA PHE A 164 -3.13 12.84 6.89
C PHE A 164 -3.87 14.14 7.26
N GLY A 165 -3.22 15.30 7.11
CA GLY A 165 -3.83 16.58 7.45
C GLY A 165 -5.11 16.88 6.65
N GLU A 166 -5.08 16.65 5.34
CA GLU A 166 -6.25 16.82 4.46
C GLU A 166 -7.35 15.80 4.81
N THR A 167 -6.97 14.54 4.99
CA THR A 167 -7.90 13.47 5.36
C THR A 167 -8.55 13.73 6.73
N LEU A 168 -7.80 14.25 7.70
CA LEU A 168 -8.32 14.62 9.00
C LEU A 168 -9.37 15.75 8.89
N GLN A 169 -9.14 16.72 8.01
CA GLN A 169 -10.13 17.77 7.75
C GLN A 169 -11.41 17.19 7.13
N GLN A 170 -11.28 16.36 6.09
CA GLN A 170 -12.41 15.70 5.42
C GLN A 170 -13.22 14.82 6.38
N CYS A 171 -12.55 14.07 7.27
CA CYS A 171 -13.21 13.23 8.27
C CYS A 171 -13.95 14.01 9.37
N CYS A 172 -13.68 15.30 9.50
CA CYS A 172 -14.26 16.16 10.54
C CYS A 172 -15.04 17.33 9.95
N ASP A 173 -15.38 17.30 8.66
CA ASP A 173 -16.14 18.36 8.03
C ASP A 173 -17.61 18.33 8.46
N LEU A 174 -18.09 19.46 8.98
CA LEU A 174 -19.46 19.69 9.43
C LEU A 174 -20.03 20.97 8.79
N SER A 175 -19.38 21.49 7.74
CA SER A 175 -19.73 22.75 7.06
C SER A 175 -21.14 22.75 6.47
N GLN A 176 -21.61 21.58 6.02
CA GLN A 176 -22.92 21.41 5.39
C GLN A 176 -24.11 21.65 6.32
N LEU A 177 -23.89 21.73 7.64
CA LEU A 177 -24.96 22.05 8.59
C LEU A 177 -25.56 23.46 8.38
N TRP A 178 -24.83 24.37 7.70
CA TRP A 178 -25.24 25.76 7.53
C TRP A 178 -25.84 26.07 6.15
N PHE A 179 -25.36 25.38 5.09
CA PHE A 179 -25.81 25.59 3.72
C PHE A 179 -27.26 25.11 3.52
N ARG A 180 -28.03 25.85 2.71
CA ARG A 180 -29.48 25.63 2.54
C ARG A 180 -30.04 26.08 1.18
N GLU A 181 -29.17 26.22 0.18
CA GLU A 181 -29.44 26.74 -1.16
C GLU A 181 -30.52 25.94 -1.89
N PHE A 182 -30.62 24.64 -1.62
CA PHE A 182 -31.69 23.81 -2.18
C PHE A 182 -33.09 24.20 -1.68
N PHE A 183 -33.20 24.79 -0.49
CA PHE A 183 -34.47 25.15 0.14
C PHE A 183 -34.85 26.64 0.00
N LEU A 184 -33.91 27.47 -0.47
CA LEU A 184 -34.12 28.90 -0.75
C LEU A 184 -34.64 29.09 -2.17
#